data_AF-A0A0F9EK41-F1
#
_entry.id   AF-A0A0F9EK41-F1
#
_cell.length_a   1.000
_cell.length_b   1.000
_cell.length_c   1.000
_cell.angle_alpha   90.00
_cell.angle_beta   90.00
_cell.angle_gamma   90.00
#
_symmetry.space_group_name_H-M   'P 1'
#
loop_
_entity.id
_entity.type
_entity.pdbx_description
1 polymer ?
#
loop_
_entity_poly.entity_id
_entity_poly.type
_entity_poly.pdbx_seq_one_letter_code
_entity_poly.pdbx_strand_id
1 'polypeptide(L)'
;ILLCHPEPSFPDGHAAINGQQLYQEFQQSPDEQIAQNTARLCIDFDWLEDIATSLQDGAVAQSKAIAMILRSLVDQDAQCVCLTPDRFIAHHELITSLLDTKVEDDDQDNHYEILVKRLLHGPDGALLSNLVSGEIQTGMAHTYCIALEEESLDASALAGKLSSRLKDSLTEEDWLQQLCDEGPMLCVVLALSKRGEDLELDNRYVSALIAHAKEMREGTMTVEHLQDDWPTVLGALSVAERGQFRHELVSQVVADGHSALTPLLGIYDEELTTAMTCPDVHRNETRLRQALVNLSGQNDADQSRWLVGLLAEHPVLVEKAAERTRVNLRDRLQDYLKQEYASMLEAGPGGEAEDSDGDDNRSWIDAVHETARQLGMKLQEEPEEDESPDDAQNGAE
;
A
#
# COMPACT_ATOMS: atom_id res chain seq x y z
N ILE A 1 21.33 36.00 -6.70
CA ILE A 1 20.84 37.37 -6.99
C ILE A 1 20.22 37.49 -8.39
N LEU A 2 20.94 37.32 -9.51
CA LEU A 2 20.33 37.43 -10.86
C LEU A 2 19.33 36.32 -11.21
N LEU A 3 19.42 35.16 -10.57
CA LEU A 3 18.46 34.06 -10.71
C LEU A 3 17.16 34.23 -9.90
N CYS A 4 17.10 35.30 -9.09
CA CYS A 4 16.10 35.48 -8.05
C CYS A 4 15.50 36.90 -8.07
N HIS A 5 16.20 37.84 -8.69
CA HIS A 5 15.75 39.20 -8.95
C HIS A 5 15.76 39.45 -10.47
N PRO A 6 14.59 39.61 -11.11
CA PRO A 6 14.46 39.77 -12.56
C PRO A 6 14.93 41.12 -13.10
N GLU A 7 15.50 41.99 -12.26
CA GLU A 7 16.07 43.27 -12.67
C GLU A 7 17.60 43.24 -12.55
N PRO A 8 18.33 42.83 -13.60
CA PRO A 8 19.71 43.25 -13.78
C PRO A 8 19.70 44.77 -13.98
N SER A 9 19.81 45.53 -12.91
CA SER A 9 20.22 46.92 -13.03
C SER A 9 21.72 46.91 -13.35
N PHE A 10 22.07 47.20 -14.60
CA PHE A 10 23.43 47.59 -14.91
C PHE A 10 23.80 48.82 -14.05
N PRO A 11 25.09 49.07 -13.76
CA PRO A 11 25.54 50.23 -12.97
C PRO A 11 24.97 51.58 -13.45
N ASP A 12 24.52 51.64 -14.71
CA ASP A 12 23.98 52.84 -15.37
C ASP A 12 22.43 52.88 -15.43
N GLY A 13 21.70 51.98 -14.77
CA GLY A 13 20.24 52.07 -14.61
C GLY A 13 19.39 51.78 -15.86
N HIS A 14 19.98 51.20 -16.92
CA HIS A 14 19.23 50.73 -18.08
C HIS A 14 18.84 49.26 -17.92
N ALA A 15 17.54 48.98 -17.85
CA ALA A 15 17.02 47.62 -17.95
C ALA A 15 17.40 47.03 -19.31
N ALA A 16 18.00 45.84 -19.33
CA ALA A 16 18.31 45.14 -20.57
C ALA A 16 17.02 44.91 -21.36
N ILE A 17 16.94 45.43 -22.59
CA ILE A 17 15.73 45.48 -23.43
C ILE A 17 15.07 44.10 -23.59
N ASN A 18 15.84 43.02 -23.52
CA ASN A 18 15.36 41.63 -23.60
C ASN A 18 15.70 40.78 -22.37
N GLY A 19 16.24 41.37 -21.30
CA GLY A 19 16.77 40.61 -20.16
C GLY A 19 15.70 39.79 -19.44
N GLN A 20 14.51 40.36 -19.27
CA GLN A 20 13.38 39.68 -18.62
C GLN A 20 12.81 38.55 -19.48
N GLN A 21 12.78 38.72 -20.80
CA GLN A 21 12.33 37.68 -21.73
C GLN A 21 13.33 36.50 -21.77
N LEU A 22 14.62 36.79 -21.90
CA LEU A 22 15.67 35.76 -21.85
C LEU A 22 15.69 35.02 -20.50
N TYR A 23 15.44 35.75 -19.40
CA TYR A 23 15.29 35.15 -18.08
C TYR A 23 14.10 34.19 -18.03
N GLN A 24 12.93 34.59 -18.53
CA GLN A 24 11.75 33.72 -18.60
C GLN A 24 11.97 32.51 -19.50
N GLU A 25 12.61 32.69 -20.66
CA GLU A 25 12.97 31.61 -21.58
C GLU A 25 13.92 30.60 -20.90
N PHE A 26 14.94 31.08 -20.19
CA PHE A 26 15.84 30.22 -19.42
C PHE A 26 15.12 29.48 -18.30
N GLN A 27 14.23 30.14 -17.56
CA GLN A 27 13.45 29.51 -16.47
C GLN A 27 12.58 28.34 -16.97
N GLN A 28 12.09 28.42 -18.22
CA GLN A 28 11.24 27.40 -18.84
C GLN A 28 12.03 26.34 -19.64
N SER A 29 13.15 26.72 -20.25
CA SER A 29 13.98 25.87 -21.10
C SER A 29 15.45 26.22 -20.88
N PRO A 30 16.02 25.76 -19.75
CA PRO A 30 17.36 26.16 -19.37
C PRO A 30 18.41 25.53 -20.28
N ASP A 31 19.43 26.31 -20.63
CA ASP A 31 20.60 25.81 -21.34
C ASP A 31 21.49 25.01 -20.38
N GLU A 32 21.88 23.80 -20.79
CA GLU A 32 22.66 22.86 -19.97
C GLU A 32 23.99 23.46 -19.52
N GLN A 33 24.69 24.12 -20.43
CA GLN A 33 25.99 24.71 -20.15
C GLN A 33 25.88 25.89 -19.19
N ILE A 34 24.79 26.68 -19.27
CA ILE A 34 24.51 27.74 -18.30
C ILE A 34 24.23 27.15 -16.91
N ALA A 35 23.43 26.09 -16.80
CA ALA A 35 23.17 25.46 -15.51
C ALA A 35 24.43 24.84 -14.90
N GLN A 36 25.23 24.14 -15.70
CA GLN A 36 26.51 23.57 -15.26
C GLN A 36 27.47 24.66 -14.77
N ASN A 37 27.63 25.75 -15.52
CA ASN A 37 28.47 26.88 -15.11
C ASN A 37 27.95 27.55 -13.83
N THR A 38 26.63 27.67 -13.69
CA THR A 38 26.00 28.23 -12.50
C THR A 38 26.24 27.34 -11.29
N ALA A 39 26.05 26.02 -11.42
CA ALA A 39 26.32 25.06 -10.35
C ALA A 39 27.78 25.15 -9.88
N ARG A 40 28.74 25.25 -10.82
CA ARG A 40 30.16 25.46 -10.50
C ARG A 40 30.39 26.74 -9.69
N LEU A 41 29.78 27.85 -10.09
CA LEU A 41 29.86 29.11 -9.34
C LEU A 41 29.24 28.96 -7.94
N CYS A 42 28.17 28.18 -7.79
CA CYS A 42 27.57 27.92 -6.48
C CYS A 42 28.52 27.16 -5.55
N ILE A 43 29.36 26.26 -6.09
CA ILE A 43 30.42 25.58 -5.33
C ILE A 43 31.53 26.58 -4.98
N ASP A 44 32.06 27.32 -5.97
CA ASP A 44 33.20 28.23 -5.79
C ASP A 44 32.91 29.36 -4.78
N PHE A 45 31.65 29.83 -4.73
CA PHE A 45 31.24 30.98 -3.91
C PHE A 45 30.28 30.63 -2.76
N ASP A 46 29.93 29.37 -2.58
CA ASP A 46 29.11 28.89 -1.47
C ASP A 46 27.68 29.48 -1.42
N TRP A 47 27.00 29.55 -2.56
CA TRP A 47 25.74 30.29 -2.74
C TRP A 47 24.44 29.51 -2.45
N LEU A 48 24.51 28.32 -1.86
CA LEU A 48 23.30 27.49 -1.66
C LEU A 48 22.25 28.18 -0.78
N GLU A 49 22.66 28.83 0.30
CA GLU A 49 21.75 29.55 1.21
C GLU A 49 21.06 30.74 0.52
N ASP A 50 21.80 31.47 -0.32
CA ASP A 50 21.24 32.58 -1.09
C ASP A 50 20.20 32.09 -2.11
N ILE A 51 20.45 30.92 -2.70
CA ILE A 51 19.50 30.25 -3.61
C ILE A 51 18.26 29.80 -2.84
N ALA A 52 18.44 29.09 -1.71
CA ALA A 52 17.33 28.57 -0.92
C ALA A 52 16.44 29.69 -0.35
N THR A 53 17.04 30.75 0.20
CA THR A 53 16.31 31.93 0.72
C THR A 53 15.49 32.59 -0.39
N SER A 54 16.08 32.71 -1.58
CA SER A 54 15.42 33.32 -2.73
C SER A 54 14.27 32.49 -3.32
N LEU A 55 14.28 31.18 -3.08
CA LEU A 55 13.27 30.24 -3.58
C LEU A 55 12.00 30.22 -2.72
N GLN A 56 12.09 30.65 -1.46
CA GLN A 56 10.95 30.74 -0.55
C GLN A 56 9.91 31.81 -0.96
N ASP A 57 10.24 32.71 -1.89
CA ASP A 57 9.33 33.75 -2.43
C ASP A 57 8.30 33.25 -3.48
N GLY A 58 8.06 31.94 -3.56
CA GLY A 58 6.84 31.34 -4.11
C GLY A 58 6.70 31.24 -5.64
N ALA A 59 7.32 32.13 -6.42
CA ALA A 59 7.26 32.09 -7.90
C ALA A 59 8.35 31.22 -8.55
N VAL A 60 9.38 30.84 -7.80
CA VAL A 60 10.65 30.32 -8.32
C VAL A 60 10.81 28.81 -8.03
N ALA A 61 10.06 28.25 -7.07
CA ALA A 61 10.10 26.85 -6.67
C ALA A 61 9.70 25.84 -7.78
N GLN A 62 9.03 26.29 -8.85
CA GLN A 62 8.66 25.45 -10.00
C GLN A 62 9.57 25.65 -11.23
N SER A 63 10.71 26.32 -11.06
CA SER A 63 11.61 26.61 -12.16
C SER A 63 12.39 25.37 -12.62
N LYS A 64 12.21 25.00 -13.90
CA LYS A 64 13.02 23.95 -14.54
C LYS A 64 14.52 24.30 -14.51
N ALA A 65 14.85 25.58 -14.62
CA ALA A 65 16.24 26.04 -14.53
C ALA A 65 16.90 25.70 -13.20
N ILE A 66 16.18 25.87 -12.10
CA ILE A 66 16.75 25.68 -10.76
C ILE A 66 16.84 24.21 -10.42
N ALA A 67 15.86 23.40 -10.82
CA ALA A 67 15.98 21.95 -10.76
C ALA A 67 17.23 21.48 -11.54
N MET A 68 17.46 22.01 -12.74
CA MET A 68 18.64 21.65 -13.55
C MET A 68 19.97 22.14 -12.96
N ILE A 69 20.00 23.33 -12.36
CA ILE A 69 21.17 23.82 -11.61
C ILE A 69 21.44 22.93 -10.40
N LEU A 70 20.41 22.54 -9.65
CA LEU A 70 20.57 21.70 -8.46
C LEU A 70 21.02 20.28 -8.85
N ARG A 71 20.51 19.70 -9.94
CA ARG A 71 21.02 18.44 -10.50
C ARG A 71 22.48 18.55 -10.91
N SER A 72 22.83 19.60 -11.66
CA SER A 72 24.22 19.88 -12.03
C SER A 72 25.12 20.09 -10.81
N LEU A 73 24.58 20.64 -9.72
CA LEU A 73 25.29 20.81 -8.45
C LEU A 73 25.52 19.45 -7.77
N VAL A 74 24.52 18.57 -7.77
CA VAL A 74 24.68 17.18 -7.33
C VAL A 74 25.72 16.47 -8.17
N ASP A 75 25.81 16.67 -9.47
CA ASP A 75 26.84 15.97 -10.27
C ASP A 75 28.26 16.50 -10.00
N GLN A 76 28.40 17.81 -9.81
CA GLN A 76 29.70 18.47 -9.71
C GLN A 76 30.26 18.54 -8.29
N ASP A 77 29.41 18.61 -7.26
CA ASP A 77 29.83 18.71 -5.86
C ASP A 77 30.14 17.34 -5.25
N ALA A 78 31.08 16.61 -5.88
CA ALA A 78 31.45 15.24 -5.49
C ALA A 78 31.97 15.14 -4.05
N GLN A 79 32.46 16.24 -3.48
CA GLN A 79 32.99 16.31 -2.12
C GLN A 79 32.01 16.92 -1.12
N CYS A 80 30.78 17.25 -1.52
CA CYS A 80 29.75 17.84 -0.67
C CYS A 80 30.24 19.12 0.05
N VAL A 81 31.00 19.97 -0.66
CA VAL A 81 31.54 21.22 -0.13
C VAL A 81 30.41 22.25 0.05
N CYS A 82 29.46 22.28 -0.87
CA CYS A 82 28.35 23.23 -0.88
C CYS A 82 27.07 22.58 -0.35
N LEU A 83 26.75 21.38 -0.83
CA LEU A 83 25.65 20.55 -0.35
C LEU A 83 26.11 19.75 0.88
N THR A 84 26.19 20.40 2.03
CA THR A 84 26.55 19.72 3.29
C THR A 84 25.31 19.06 3.93
N PRO A 85 25.49 18.07 4.83
CA PRO A 85 24.37 17.44 5.54
C PRO A 85 23.47 18.43 6.30
N ASP A 86 24.05 19.44 6.96
CA ASP A 86 23.29 20.44 7.71
C ASP A 86 22.38 21.26 6.80
N ARG A 87 22.89 21.67 5.62
CA ARG A 87 22.12 22.42 4.63
C ARG A 87 21.08 21.56 3.94
N PHE A 88 21.42 20.30 3.66
CA PHE A 88 20.48 19.33 3.15
C PHE A 88 19.28 19.18 4.08
N ILE A 89 19.51 19.06 5.39
CA ILE A 89 18.45 18.96 6.38
C ILE A 89 17.63 20.26 6.46
N ALA A 90 18.30 21.41 6.51
CA ALA A 90 17.63 22.72 6.61
C ALA A 90 16.72 23.02 5.42
N HIS A 91 17.09 22.57 4.22
CA HIS A 91 16.39 22.85 2.96
C HIS A 91 15.79 21.60 2.31
N HIS A 92 15.51 20.56 3.11
CA HIS A 92 15.12 19.24 2.62
C HIS A 92 13.88 19.26 1.71
N GLU A 93 12.81 19.95 2.11
CA GLU A 93 11.57 20.01 1.34
C GLU A 93 11.79 20.63 -0.05
N LEU A 94 12.60 21.69 -0.10
CA LEU A 94 12.97 22.36 -1.35
C LEU A 94 13.83 21.46 -2.23
N ILE A 95 14.85 20.82 -1.66
CA ILE A 95 15.75 19.92 -2.38
C ILE A 95 14.97 18.72 -2.94
N THR A 96 14.09 18.13 -2.13
CA THR A 96 13.24 17.00 -2.53
C THR A 96 12.33 17.41 -3.68
N SER A 97 11.56 18.49 -3.55
CA SER A 97 10.64 18.94 -4.62
C SER A 97 11.33 19.24 -5.96
N LEU A 98 12.59 19.68 -5.93
CA LEU A 98 13.36 20.02 -7.14
C LEU A 98 14.07 18.81 -7.76
N LEU A 99 14.52 17.85 -6.94
CA LEU A 99 15.29 16.69 -7.41
C LEU A 99 14.43 15.45 -7.67
N ASP A 100 13.31 15.30 -6.97
CA ASP A 100 12.37 14.17 -7.07
C ASP A 100 11.38 14.30 -8.25
N THR A 101 11.56 15.34 -9.09
CA THR A 101 10.83 15.42 -10.36
C THR A 101 11.42 14.42 -11.34
N LYS A 102 10.66 13.34 -11.61
CA LYS A 102 10.91 12.45 -12.75
C LYS A 102 11.14 13.30 -14.00
N VAL A 103 12.38 13.35 -14.47
CA VAL A 103 12.66 13.86 -15.81
C VAL A 103 12.03 12.83 -16.74
N GLU A 104 11.32 13.29 -17.77
CA GLU A 104 10.57 12.45 -18.72
C GLU A 104 11.45 11.44 -19.51
N ASP A 105 12.74 11.33 -19.18
CA ASP A 105 13.69 10.39 -19.74
C ASP A 105 13.94 9.24 -18.73
N ASP A 106 13.41 8.07 -19.04
CA ASP A 106 13.42 6.82 -18.24
C ASP A 106 14.82 6.27 -17.87
N ASP A 107 15.91 6.93 -18.24
CA ASP A 107 17.29 6.43 -18.14
C ASP A 107 18.21 7.25 -17.20
N GLN A 108 17.71 8.28 -16.50
CA GLN A 108 18.53 9.06 -15.57
C GLN A 108 18.37 8.62 -14.12
N ASP A 109 19.51 8.34 -13.46
CA ASP A 109 19.59 8.07 -12.03
C ASP A 109 18.87 9.17 -11.21
N ASN A 110 18.15 8.76 -10.16
CA ASN A 110 17.47 9.71 -9.28
C ASN A 110 18.52 10.56 -8.54
N HIS A 111 18.63 11.84 -8.92
CA HIS A 111 19.63 12.75 -8.37
C HIS A 111 19.42 13.02 -6.87
N TYR A 112 18.19 12.90 -6.38
CA TYR A 112 17.92 12.96 -4.95
C TYR A 112 18.57 11.78 -4.22
N GLU A 113 18.39 10.57 -4.73
CA GLU A 113 18.98 9.36 -4.16
C GLU A 113 20.51 9.40 -4.22
N ILE A 114 21.08 9.84 -5.35
CA ILE A 114 22.53 10.05 -5.51
C ILE A 114 23.04 11.01 -4.44
N LEU A 115 22.36 12.15 -4.24
CA LEU A 115 22.74 13.13 -3.22
C LEU A 115 22.70 12.52 -1.82
N VAL A 116 21.58 11.88 -1.45
CA VAL A 116 21.43 11.27 -0.12
C VAL A 116 22.52 10.23 0.12
N LYS A 117 22.73 9.29 -0.81
CA LYS A 117 23.79 8.27 -0.70
C LYS A 117 25.16 8.92 -0.54
N ARG A 118 25.47 9.96 -1.31
CA ARG A 118 26.75 10.67 -1.19
C ARG A 118 26.92 11.32 0.17
N LEU A 119 25.89 11.98 0.68
CA LEU A 119 25.92 12.63 2.00
C LEU A 119 26.06 11.61 3.14
N LEU A 120 25.45 10.44 3.00
CA LEU A 120 25.60 9.34 3.94
C LEU A 120 27.02 8.77 3.96
N HIS A 121 27.66 8.66 2.79
CA HIS A 121 29.06 8.23 2.62
C HIS A 121 30.08 9.37 2.77
N GLY A 122 29.61 10.59 3.05
CA GLY A 122 30.44 11.76 3.20
C GLY A 122 31.40 11.65 4.40
N PRO A 123 32.26 12.66 4.60
CA PRO A 123 33.20 12.69 5.70
C PRO A 123 32.51 12.38 7.03
N ASP A 124 33.01 11.38 7.75
CA ASP A 124 32.53 10.92 9.07
C ASP A 124 31.07 10.45 9.14
N GLY A 125 30.40 10.16 8.01
CA GLY A 125 28.99 9.73 8.02
C GLY A 125 28.05 10.76 8.62
N ALA A 126 28.38 12.05 8.45
CA ALA A 126 27.74 13.16 9.15
C ALA A 126 26.22 13.24 8.93
N LEU A 127 25.71 12.91 7.73
CA LEU A 127 24.26 12.88 7.52
C LEU A 127 23.59 11.82 8.41
N LEU A 128 24.10 10.60 8.46
CA LEU A 128 23.55 9.55 9.32
C LEU A 128 23.59 9.99 10.80
N SER A 129 24.71 10.56 11.25
CA SER A 129 24.82 11.12 12.60
C SER A 129 23.75 12.17 12.87
N ASN A 130 23.51 13.09 11.93
CA ASN A 130 22.50 14.13 12.06
C ASN A 130 21.08 13.56 12.11
N LEU A 131 20.76 12.56 11.27
CA LEU A 131 19.46 11.88 11.29
C LEU A 131 19.24 11.15 12.63
N VAL A 132 20.29 10.57 13.21
CA VAL A 132 20.25 9.93 14.52
C VAL A 132 20.11 10.94 15.66
N SER A 133 20.77 12.11 15.61
CA SER A 133 20.71 13.12 16.69
C SER A 133 19.52 14.08 16.60
N GLY A 134 18.96 14.31 15.40
CA GLY A 134 17.91 15.30 15.15
C GLY A 134 16.52 14.88 15.65
N GLU A 135 15.48 15.64 15.30
CA GLU A 135 14.10 15.18 15.46
C GLU A 135 13.67 14.36 14.24
N ILE A 136 12.75 13.40 14.42
CA ILE A 136 12.21 12.64 13.28
C ILE A 136 11.13 13.46 12.60
N GLN A 137 11.34 13.73 11.32
CA GLN A 137 10.45 14.54 10.49
C GLN A 137 9.82 13.65 9.42
N THR A 138 8.48 13.61 9.34
CA THR A 138 7.77 12.79 8.35
C THR A 138 8.17 13.12 6.91
N GLY A 139 8.46 14.39 6.61
CA GLY A 139 8.95 14.82 5.30
C GLY A 139 10.27 14.16 4.87
N MET A 140 11.08 13.68 5.84
CA MET A 140 12.35 12.99 5.57
C MET A 140 12.23 11.47 5.42
N ALA A 141 11.01 10.92 5.39
CA ALA A 141 10.78 9.47 5.27
C ALA A 141 11.59 8.82 4.14
N HIS A 142 11.63 9.43 2.94
CA HIS A 142 12.41 8.89 1.83
C HIS A 142 13.92 8.88 2.12
N THR A 143 14.46 9.90 2.79
CA THR A 143 15.85 9.90 3.25
C THR A 143 16.11 8.78 4.25
N TYR A 144 15.18 8.55 5.18
CA TYR A 144 15.31 7.46 6.15
C TYR A 144 15.32 6.10 5.46
N CYS A 145 14.44 5.85 4.49
CA CYS A 145 14.43 4.61 3.72
C CYS A 145 15.77 4.37 3.01
N ILE A 146 16.29 5.36 2.27
CA ILE A 146 17.59 5.25 1.60
C ILE A 146 18.71 4.93 2.60
N ALA A 147 18.70 5.59 3.77
CA ALA A 147 19.69 5.33 4.82
C ALA A 147 19.58 3.93 5.43
N LEU A 148 18.37 3.37 5.52
CA LEU A 148 18.12 2.02 6.04
C LEU A 148 18.44 0.92 5.02
N GLU A 149 18.28 1.19 3.74
CA GLU A 149 18.53 0.25 2.63
C GLU A 149 20.00 0.19 2.23
N GLU A 150 20.80 1.19 2.61
CA GLU A 150 22.22 1.24 2.31
C GLU A 150 23.01 0.23 3.16
N GLU A 151 23.33 -0.93 2.55
CA GLU A 151 23.99 -2.07 3.21
C GLU A 151 25.37 -1.76 3.79
N SER A 152 26.06 -0.78 3.20
CA SER A 152 27.40 -0.38 3.62
C SER A 152 27.42 0.40 4.94
N LEU A 153 26.25 0.86 5.42
CA LEU A 153 26.10 1.68 6.62
C LEU A 153 25.53 0.90 7.81
N ASP A 154 26.11 1.15 8.97
CA ASP A 154 25.51 0.75 10.25
C ASP A 154 24.38 1.72 10.63
N ALA A 155 23.20 1.47 10.07
CA ALA A 155 21.99 2.24 10.36
C ALA A 155 21.23 1.75 11.62
N SER A 156 21.80 0.89 12.46
CA SER A 156 21.08 0.30 13.61
C SER A 156 20.61 1.35 14.63
N ALA A 157 21.40 2.40 14.87
CA ALA A 157 20.99 3.49 15.75
C ALA A 157 19.80 4.29 15.18
N LEU A 158 19.78 4.50 13.86
CA LEU A 158 18.67 5.14 13.16
C LEU A 158 17.43 4.26 13.20
N ALA A 159 17.58 2.96 12.92
CA ALA A 159 16.50 1.98 12.95
C ALA A 159 15.83 1.91 14.32
N GLY A 160 16.60 1.82 15.41
CA GLY A 160 16.06 1.82 16.77
C GLY A 160 15.30 3.11 17.12
N LYS A 161 15.80 4.26 16.66
CA LYS A 161 15.15 5.55 16.87
C LYS A 161 13.83 5.68 16.10
N LEU A 162 13.82 5.28 14.82
CA LEU A 162 12.61 5.27 14.00
C LEU A 162 11.57 4.32 14.58
N SER A 163 11.98 3.11 14.99
CA SER A 163 11.10 2.13 15.65
C SER A 163 10.46 2.70 16.92
N SER A 164 11.22 3.41 17.77
CA SER A 164 10.67 4.09 18.95
C SER A 164 9.69 5.20 18.57
N ARG A 165 9.97 6.00 17.52
CA ARG A 165 9.02 7.03 17.05
C ARG A 165 7.72 6.42 16.52
N LEU A 166 7.79 5.33 15.78
CA LEU A 166 6.60 4.63 15.28
C LEU A 166 5.72 4.14 16.44
N LYS A 167 6.34 3.64 17.52
CA LYS A 167 5.64 3.20 18.73
C LYS A 167 5.09 4.36 19.55
N ASP A 168 5.91 5.32 19.92
CA ASP A 168 5.59 6.21 21.05
C ASP A 168 4.77 7.44 20.66
N SER A 169 4.65 7.72 19.36
CA SER A 169 4.72 9.11 18.93
C SER A 169 3.72 9.46 17.82
N LEU A 170 3.18 8.47 17.13
CA LEU A 170 2.04 8.61 16.23
C LEU A 170 0.75 8.29 16.99
N THR A 171 -0.31 9.07 16.75
CA THR A 171 -1.65 8.77 17.27
C THR A 171 -2.38 7.77 16.39
N GLU A 172 -3.56 7.32 16.83
CA GLU A 172 -4.46 6.50 16.01
C GLU A 172 -4.87 7.23 14.74
N GLU A 173 -5.18 8.53 14.84
CA GLU A 173 -5.55 9.37 13.71
C GLU A 173 -4.40 9.59 12.73
N ASP A 174 -3.17 9.80 13.25
CA ASP A 174 -1.99 9.89 12.39
C ASP A 174 -1.80 8.59 11.60
N TRP A 175 -1.93 7.45 12.27
CA TRP A 175 -1.79 6.14 11.62
C TRP A 175 -2.89 5.88 10.59
N LEU A 176 -4.14 6.23 10.90
CA LEU A 176 -5.23 6.13 9.94
C LEU A 176 -4.94 6.97 8.70
N GLN A 177 -4.49 8.21 8.87
CA GLN A 177 -4.13 9.07 7.74
C GLN A 177 -2.98 8.45 6.91
N GLN A 178 -1.96 7.89 7.56
CA GLN A 178 -0.88 7.19 6.84
C GLN A 178 -1.39 5.96 6.09
N LEU A 179 -2.36 5.21 6.63
CA LEU A 179 -2.96 4.05 5.95
C LEU A 179 -3.80 4.49 4.74
N CYS A 180 -4.63 5.52 4.90
CA CYS A 180 -5.50 6.01 3.82
C CYS A 180 -4.71 6.69 2.68
N ASP A 181 -3.64 7.43 3.00
CA ASP A 181 -2.84 8.15 2.01
C ASP A 181 -1.70 7.31 1.41
N GLU A 182 -1.53 6.06 1.84
CA GLU A 182 -0.32 5.27 1.57
C GLU A 182 0.95 6.06 1.96
N GLY A 183 0.88 6.68 3.14
CA GLY A 183 1.75 7.78 3.54
C GLY A 183 3.20 7.38 3.84
N PRO A 184 4.10 8.37 3.94
CA PRO A 184 5.55 8.11 3.97
C PRO A 184 6.03 7.28 5.16
N MET A 185 5.31 7.28 6.29
CA MET A 185 5.70 6.46 7.44
C MET A 185 5.45 4.98 7.22
N LEU A 186 4.55 4.58 6.32
CA LEU A 186 4.40 3.18 5.92
C LEU A 186 5.62 2.70 5.14
N CYS A 187 6.20 3.54 4.27
CA CYS A 187 7.46 3.21 3.60
C CYS A 187 8.60 2.97 4.60
N VAL A 188 8.63 3.73 5.70
CA VAL A 188 9.59 3.51 6.78
C VAL A 188 9.32 2.19 7.51
N VAL A 189 8.07 1.84 7.78
CA VAL A 189 7.68 0.52 8.33
C VAL A 189 8.20 -0.60 7.42
N LEU A 190 7.98 -0.51 6.12
CA LEU A 190 8.44 -1.49 5.14
C LEU A 190 9.96 -1.60 5.11
N ALA A 191 10.68 -0.48 5.10
CA ALA A 191 12.15 -0.46 5.09
C ALA A 191 12.73 -1.11 6.36
N LEU A 192 12.16 -0.82 7.54
CA LEU A 192 12.57 -1.44 8.79
C LEU A 192 12.29 -2.95 8.82
N SER A 193 11.10 -3.37 8.37
CA SER A 193 10.74 -4.79 8.27
C SER A 193 11.65 -5.55 7.29
N LYS A 194 12.00 -4.95 6.14
CA LYS A 194 12.95 -5.53 5.17
C LYS A 194 14.35 -5.70 5.77
N ARG A 195 14.75 -4.82 6.69
CA ARG A 195 16.00 -4.93 7.46
C ARG A 195 15.93 -5.98 8.58
N GLY A 196 14.77 -6.56 8.84
CA GLY A 196 14.54 -7.59 9.87
C GLY A 196 14.28 -7.02 11.26
N GLU A 197 13.91 -5.74 11.37
CA GLU A 197 13.51 -5.14 12.65
C GLU A 197 12.11 -5.62 13.05
N ASP A 198 11.96 -6.04 14.32
CA ASP A 198 10.65 -6.35 14.90
C ASP A 198 10.02 -5.09 15.48
N LEU A 199 9.09 -4.52 14.72
CA LEU A 199 8.49 -3.23 15.05
C LEU A 199 7.47 -3.31 16.18
N GLU A 200 6.95 -4.48 16.54
CA GLU A 200 5.95 -4.70 17.61
C GLU A 200 4.97 -3.52 17.81
N LEU A 201 4.29 -3.09 16.74
CA LEU A 201 3.36 -1.95 16.81
C LEU A 201 2.17 -2.29 17.72
N ASP A 202 1.68 -1.27 18.44
CA ASP A 202 0.74 -1.41 19.54
C ASP A 202 -0.74 -1.27 19.12
N ASN A 203 -1.63 -1.29 20.11
CA ASN A 203 -3.07 -1.20 19.92
C ASN A 203 -3.55 0.08 19.18
N ARG A 204 -2.79 1.18 19.17
CA ARG A 204 -3.17 2.37 18.37
C ARG A 204 -3.13 2.06 16.88
N TYR A 205 -2.12 1.29 16.47
CA TYR A 205 -2.01 0.84 15.10
C TYR A 205 -3.10 -0.18 14.73
N VAL A 206 -3.46 -1.06 15.66
CA VAL A 206 -4.62 -1.97 15.51
C VAL A 206 -5.90 -1.19 15.27
N SER A 207 -6.21 -0.20 16.11
CA SER A 207 -7.42 0.62 15.95
C SER A 207 -7.45 1.31 14.58
N ALA A 208 -6.31 1.88 14.15
CA ALA A 208 -6.18 2.53 12.85
C ALA A 208 -6.41 1.56 11.68
N LEU A 209 -5.86 0.34 11.73
CA LEU A 209 -6.11 -0.69 10.72
C LEU A 209 -7.58 -1.11 10.68
N ILE A 210 -8.27 -1.18 11.83
CA ILE A 210 -9.71 -1.49 11.88
C ILE A 210 -10.54 -0.35 11.31
N ALA A 211 -10.19 0.91 11.60
CA ALA A 211 -10.84 2.07 11.01
C ALA A 211 -10.66 2.09 9.49
N HIS A 212 -9.42 1.88 9.02
CA HIS A 212 -9.10 1.77 7.60
C HIS A 212 -9.88 0.63 6.91
N ALA A 213 -9.96 -0.56 7.53
CA ALA A 213 -10.75 -1.67 7.00
C ALA A 213 -12.26 -1.36 6.93
N LYS A 214 -12.80 -0.54 7.84
CA LYS A 214 -14.20 -0.06 7.73
C LYS A 214 -14.36 0.88 6.55
N GLU A 215 -13.46 1.85 6.39
CA GLU A 215 -13.48 2.81 5.27
C GLU A 215 -13.33 2.13 3.91
N MET A 216 -12.42 1.15 3.79
CA MET A 216 -12.30 0.31 2.59
C MET A 216 -13.58 -0.45 2.29
N ARG A 217 -14.22 -1.04 3.31
CA ARG A 217 -15.49 -1.76 3.13
C ARG A 217 -16.62 -0.85 2.68
N GLU A 218 -16.62 0.40 3.14
CA GLU A 218 -17.58 1.43 2.72
C GLU A 218 -17.27 2.01 1.34
N GLY A 219 -16.12 1.66 0.75
CA GLY A 219 -15.68 2.13 -0.56
C GLY A 219 -15.19 3.58 -0.54
N THR A 220 -14.87 4.12 0.64
CA THR A 220 -14.33 5.48 0.76
C THR A 220 -12.82 5.53 0.60
N MET A 221 -12.15 4.37 0.68
CA MET A 221 -10.70 4.22 0.54
C MET A 221 -10.33 2.96 -0.26
N THR A 222 -9.18 3.02 -0.93
CA THR A 222 -8.56 1.91 -1.67
C THR A 222 -7.05 1.96 -1.48
N VAL A 223 -6.39 0.81 -1.52
CA VAL A 223 -4.92 0.70 -1.52
C VAL A 223 -4.51 0.32 -2.93
N GLU A 224 -3.63 1.10 -3.55
CA GLU A 224 -3.22 0.90 -4.94
C GLU A 224 -1.72 0.60 -5.06
N HIS A 225 -0.87 1.37 -4.36
CA HIS A 225 0.59 1.33 -4.56
C HIS A 225 1.28 0.29 -3.68
N LEU A 226 0.76 0.05 -2.49
CA LEU A 226 1.33 -0.81 -1.46
C LEU A 226 0.62 -2.16 -1.33
N GLN A 227 -0.22 -2.55 -2.30
CA GLN A 227 -0.99 -3.80 -2.23
C GLN A 227 -0.10 -5.03 -1.98
N ASP A 228 0.98 -5.18 -2.75
CA ASP A 228 1.88 -6.34 -2.65
C ASP A 228 2.72 -6.34 -1.35
N ASP A 229 3.00 -5.16 -0.80
CA ASP A 229 3.77 -4.98 0.43
C ASP A 229 2.88 -5.01 1.69
N TRP A 230 1.56 -5.02 1.54
CA TRP A 230 0.59 -4.93 2.64
C TRP A 230 0.72 -6.04 3.69
N PRO A 231 1.00 -7.32 3.35
CA PRO A 231 1.26 -8.36 4.35
C PRO A 231 2.40 -8.00 5.31
N THR A 232 3.41 -7.26 4.83
CA THR A 232 4.52 -6.75 5.65
C THR A 232 4.07 -5.65 6.60
N VAL A 233 3.18 -4.77 6.15
CA VAL A 233 2.54 -3.72 6.96
C VAL A 233 1.76 -4.34 8.12
N LEU A 234 0.97 -5.38 7.85
CA LEU A 234 0.24 -6.13 8.87
C LEU A 234 1.18 -6.94 9.78
N GLY A 235 2.30 -7.40 9.24
CA GLY A 235 3.36 -8.10 9.96
C GLY A 235 4.11 -7.23 10.98
N ALA A 236 4.01 -5.90 10.89
CA ALA A 236 4.63 -4.99 11.85
C ALA A 236 3.93 -4.98 13.23
N LEU A 237 2.72 -5.52 13.33
CA LEU A 237 2.03 -5.74 14.61
C LEU A 237 2.73 -6.81 15.44
N SER A 238 2.77 -6.61 16.76
CA SER A 238 3.17 -7.71 17.65
C SER A 238 2.20 -8.90 17.52
N VAL A 239 2.65 -10.12 17.85
CA VAL A 239 1.82 -11.33 17.73
C VAL A 239 0.52 -11.22 18.53
N ALA A 240 0.56 -10.60 19.70
CA ALA A 240 -0.63 -10.40 20.54
C ALA A 240 -1.61 -9.42 19.89
N GLU A 241 -1.10 -8.29 19.39
CA GLU A 241 -1.90 -7.24 18.75
C GLU A 241 -2.45 -7.70 17.39
N ARG A 242 -1.70 -8.49 16.62
CA ARG A 242 -2.21 -9.13 15.39
C ARG A 242 -3.36 -10.10 15.68
N GLY A 243 -3.30 -10.81 16.80
CA GLY A 243 -4.42 -11.62 17.29
C GLY A 243 -5.67 -10.78 17.63
N GLN A 244 -5.46 -9.62 18.27
CA GLN A 244 -6.55 -8.69 18.58
C GLN A 244 -7.13 -8.06 17.30
N PHE A 245 -6.28 -7.60 16.38
CA PHE A 245 -6.68 -7.10 15.08
C PHE A 245 -7.59 -8.09 14.35
N ARG A 246 -7.18 -9.36 14.22
CA ARG A 246 -7.98 -10.43 13.62
C ARG A 246 -9.35 -10.61 14.28
N HIS A 247 -9.40 -10.54 15.61
CA HIS A 247 -10.66 -10.61 16.37
C HIS A 247 -11.59 -9.43 16.05
N GLU A 248 -11.03 -8.22 16.01
CA GLU A 248 -11.77 -6.99 15.70
C GLU A 248 -12.22 -6.93 14.23
N LEU A 249 -11.41 -7.46 13.32
CA LEU A 249 -11.73 -7.56 11.90
C LEU A 249 -13.02 -8.36 11.70
N VAL A 250 -13.17 -9.52 12.34
CA VAL A 250 -14.41 -10.29 12.23
C VAL A 250 -15.56 -9.66 13.01
N SER A 251 -15.31 -9.20 14.24
CA SER A 251 -16.39 -8.76 15.13
C SER A 251 -16.96 -7.39 14.78
N GLN A 252 -16.13 -6.45 14.32
CA GLN A 252 -16.51 -5.07 14.00
C GLN A 252 -16.56 -4.80 12.51
N VAL A 253 -15.62 -5.35 11.72
CA VAL A 253 -15.62 -5.07 10.28
C VAL A 253 -16.61 -5.99 9.59
N VAL A 254 -16.47 -7.32 9.71
CA VAL A 254 -17.34 -8.28 9.00
C VAL A 254 -18.75 -8.39 9.59
N ALA A 255 -18.86 -8.63 10.90
CA ALA A 255 -20.14 -8.93 11.55
C ALA A 255 -21.07 -7.71 11.69
N ASP A 256 -20.53 -6.49 11.76
CA ASP A 256 -21.33 -5.25 11.88
C ASP A 256 -21.47 -4.48 10.56
N GLY A 257 -20.65 -4.75 9.55
CA GLY A 257 -20.74 -4.03 8.28
C GLY A 257 -21.80 -4.58 7.31
N HIS A 258 -22.26 -3.68 6.43
CA HIS A 258 -23.42 -3.90 5.55
C HIS A 258 -23.08 -3.90 4.05
N SER A 259 -21.87 -3.45 3.68
CA SER A 259 -21.35 -3.41 2.31
C SER A 259 -20.57 -4.68 1.96
N ALA A 260 -20.32 -4.93 0.67
CA ALA A 260 -19.53 -6.09 0.23
C ALA A 260 -18.11 -6.08 0.84
N LEU A 261 -17.54 -7.26 1.02
CA LEU A 261 -16.19 -7.51 1.54
C LEU A 261 -15.14 -7.45 0.42
N THR A 262 -15.55 -7.44 -0.84
CA THR A 262 -14.67 -7.47 -2.02
C THR A 262 -13.53 -6.45 -1.97
N PRO A 263 -13.73 -5.19 -1.55
CA PRO A 263 -12.62 -4.24 -1.41
C PRO A 263 -11.54 -4.67 -0.40
N LEU A 264 -11.90 -5.48 0.60
CA LEU A 264 -10.98 -5.99 1.62
C LEU A 264 -10.27 -7.26 1.19
N LEU A 265 -10.85 -8.06 0.28
CA LEU A 265 -10.27 -9.34 -0.13
C LEU A 265 -8.94 -9.18 -0.88
N GLY A 266 -8.64 -8.01 -1.46
CA GLY A 266 -7.33 -7.77 -2.07
C GLY A 266 -6.21 -7.41 -1.10
N ILE A 267 -6.54 -7.11 0.16
CA ILE A 267 -5.64 -6.45 1.13
C ILE A 267 -5.59 -7.19 2.47
N TYR A 268 -6.70 -7.79 2.89
CA TYR A 268 -6.86 -8.43 4.20
C TYR A 268 -7.29 -9.90 4.09
N ASP A 269 -7.21 -10.55 2.93
CA ASP A 269 -7.68 -11.94 2.74
C ASP A 269 -7.07 -12.95 3.70
N GLU A 270 -5.75 -12.97 3.85
CA GLU A 270 -5.04 -13.89 4.72
C GLU A 270 -5.43 -13.68 6.19
N GLU A 271 -5.56 -12.42 6.59
CA GLU A 271 -5.97 -12.03 7.93
C GLU A 271 -7.43 -12.36 8.18
N LEU A 272 -8.32 -12.17 7.21
CA LEU A 272 -9.74 -12.53 7.26
C LEU A 272 -9.95 -14.05 7.29
N THR A 273 -9.14 -14.79 6.54
CA THR A 273 -9.16 -16.25 6.50
C THR A 273 -8.66 -16.80 7.83
N THR A 274 -7.50 -16.33 8.31
CA THR A 274 -6.90 -16.76 9.58
C THR A 274 -7.76 -16.38 10.76
N ALA A 275 -8.09 -15.10 10.89
CA ALA A 275 -9.46 -14.64 10.98
C ALA A 275 -10.47 -15.70 11.37
N MET A 276 -11.34 -16.02 10.42
CA MET A 276 -12.53 -16.86 10.52
C MET A 276 -12.26 -18.31 10.93
N THR A 277 -11.07 -18.84 10.64
CA THR A 277 -10.78 -20.28 10.75
C THR A 277 -10.04 -20.67 12.02
N CYS A 278 -9.23 -19.77 12.58
CA CYS A 278 -8.40 -20.06 13.75
C CYS A 278 -9.24 -20.02 15.04
N PRO A 279 -9.37 -21.15 15.78
CA PRO A 279 -10.16 -21.18 17.02
C PRO A 279 -9.63 -20.25 18.11
N ASP A 280 -8.32 -20.02 18.14
CA ASP A 280 -7.64 -19.21 19.16
C ASP A 280 -7.91 -17.69 18.99
N VAL A 281 -8.34 -17.29 17.79
CA VAL A 281 -8.69 -15.90 17.43
C VAL A 281 -10.15 -15.59 17.76
N HIS A 282 -11.07 -16.55 17.53
CA HIS A 282 -12.50 -16.35 17.76
C HIS A 282 -12.98 -16.77 19.14
N ARG A 283 -12.78 -15.88 20.10
CA ARG A 283 -13.37 -16.03 21.44
C ARG A 283 -14.89 -15.85 21.47
N ASN A 284 -15.50 -15.37 20.39
CA ASN A 284 -16.93 -15.06 20.32
C ASN A 284 -17.62 -15.74 19.12
N GLU A 285 -18.08 -16.98 19.32
CA GLU A 285 -18.80 -17.75 18.31
C GLU A 285 -20.05 -17.04 17.76
N THR A 286 -20.71 -16.22 18.57
CA THR A 286 -21.90 -15.48 18.14
C THR A 286 -21.55 -14.46 17.06
N ARG A 287 -20.43 -13.74 17.22
CA ARG A 287 -19.95 -12.77 16.22
C ARG A 287 -19.51 -13.46 14.93
N LEU A 288 -18.80 -14.58 15.03
CA LEU A 288 -18.42 -15.37 13.84
C LEU A 288 -19.65 -15.88 13.07
N ARG A 289 -20.68 -16.37 13.78
CA ARG A 289 -21.95 -16.78 13.14
C ARG A 289 -22.64 -15.61 12.44
N GLN A 290 -22.64 -14.43 13.05
CA GLN A 290 -23.21 -13.23 12.44
C GLN A 290 -22.42 -12.83 11.19
N ALA A 291 -21.09 -12.87 11.24
CA ALA A 291 -20.22 -12.61 10.09
C ALA A 291 -20.55 -13.55 8.91
N LEU A 292 -20.59 -14.86 9.14
CA LEU A 292 -20.94 -15.86 8.12
C LEU A 292 -22.32 -15.59 7.49
N VAL A 293 -23.31 -15.25 8.32
CA VAL A 293 -24.65 -14.91 7.82
C VAL A 293 -24.62 -13.63 6.98
N ASN A 294 -23.94 -12.57 7.44
CA ASN A 294 -23.86 -11.33 6.68
C ASN A 294 -23.19 -11.53 5.33
N LEU A 295 -22.09 -12.28 5.30
CA LEU A 295 -21.35 -12.56 4.08
C LEU A 295 -22.17 -13.32 3.05
N SER A 296 -22.98 -14.31 3.48
CA SER A 296 -23.85 -14.99 2.52
C SER A 296 -25.03 -14.15 2.04
N GLY A 297 -25.37 -13.06 2.74
CA GLY A 297 -26.56 -12.26 2.42
C GLY A 297 -26.37 -11.19 1.36
N GLN A 298 -25.15 -10.97 0.87
CA GLN A 298 -24.84 -9.89 -0.07
C GLN A 298 -24.73 -10.45 -1.47
N ASN A 299 -25.32 -9.74 -2.44
CA ASN A 299 -25.28 -10.12 -3.85
C ASN A 299 -23.97 -9.64 -4.49
N ASP A 300 -22.86 -10.29 -4.11
CA ASP A 300 -21.52 -10.03 -4.62
C ASP A 300 -20.85 -11.36 -4.97
N ALA A 301 -20.41 -11.48 -6.23
CA ALA A 301 -19.90 -12.73 -6.78
C ALA A 301 -18.52 -13.10 -6.22
N ASP A 302 -17.63 -12.13 -6.04
CA ASP A 302 -16.26 -12.36 -5.56
C ASP A 302 -16.27 -12.75 -4.08
N GLN A 303 -17.10 -12.08 -3.29
CA GLN A 303 -17.35 -12.46 -1.90
C GLN A 303 -17.98 -13.84 -1.78
N SER A 304 -18.95 -14.16 -2.64
CA SER A 304 -19.58 -15.49 -2.65
C SER A 304 -18.56 -16.57 -3.01
N ARG A 305 -17.72 -16.30 -4.00
CA ARG A 305 -16.62 -17.19 -4.42
C ARG A 305 -15.66 -17.44 -3.26
N TRP A 306 -15.20 -16.38 -2.62
CA TRP A 306 -14.30 -16.45 -1.47
C TRP A 306 -14.93 -17.23 -0.30
N LEU A 307 -16.19 -16.94 0.05
CA LEU A 307 -16.88 -17.63 1.14
C LEU A 307 -17.05 -19.13 0.83
N VAL A 308 -17.37 -19.50 -0.40
CA VAL A 308 -17.47 -20.92 -0.80
C VAL A 308 -16.10 -21.61 -0.70
N GLY A 309 -15.03 -20.97 -1.17
CA GLY A 309 -13.67 -21.49 -0.99
C GLY A 309 -13.33 -21.71 0.49
N LEU A 310 -13.59 -20.70 1.33
CA LEU A 310 -13.36 -20.76 2.78
C LEU A 310 -14.12 -21.93 3.45
N LEU A 311 -15.39 -22.15 3.08
CA LEU A 311 -16.20 -23.25 3.65
C LEU A 311 -15.75 -24.62 3.17
N ALA A 312 -15.31 -24.74 1.91
CA ALA A 312 -14.76 -25.97 1.36
C ALA A 312 -13.47 -26.37 2.06
N GLU A 313 -12.54 -25.43 2.24
CA GLU A 313 -11.24 -25.67 2.90
C GLU A 313 -11.36 -25.87 4.41
N HIS A 314 -12.36 -25.26 5.04
CA HIS A 314 -12.58 -25.34 6.48
C HIS A 314 -13.99 -25.84 6.85
N PRO A 315 -14.30 -27.14 6.64
CA PRO A 315 -15.63 -27.71 6.89
C PRO A 315 -16.12 -27.53 8.33
N VAL A 316 -15.18 -27.42 9.28
CA VAL A 316 -15.46 -27.20 10.71
C VAL A 316 -16.30 -25.95 10.97
N LEU A 317 -16.25 -24.95 10.08
CA LEU A 317 -17.06 -23.73 10.16
C LEU A 317 -18.55 -24.05 9.99
N VAL A 318 -18.90 -24.98 9.11
CA VAL A 318 -20.29 -25.43 8.92
C VAL A 318 -20.66 -26.46 9.99
N GLU A 319 -19.79 -27.43 10.28
CA GLU A 319 -20.08 -28.51 11.24
C GLU A 319 -20.42 -27.99 12.64
N LYS A 320 -19.70 -26.96 13.10
CA LYS A 320 -19.93 -26.32 14.41
C LYS A 320 -20.97 -25.20 14.38
N ALA A 321 -21.45 -24.81 13.20
CA ALA A 321 -22.45 -23.77 13.08
C ALA A 321 -23.79 -24.24 13.63
N ALA A 322 -24.48 -23.36 14.34
CA ALA A 322 -25.85 -23.61 14.78
C ALA A 322 -26.75 -23.89 13.57
N GLU A 323 -27.77 -24.74 13.75
CA GLU A 323 -28.67 -25.14 12.67
C GLU A 323 -29.23 -23.95 11.88
N ARG A 324 -29.63 -22.89 12.59
CA ARG A 324 -30.12 -21.65 11.98
C ARG A 324 -29.09 -21.00 11.06
N THR A 325 -27.82 -20.99 11.43
CA THR A 325 -26.75 -20.44 10.60
C THR A 325 -26.54 -21.30 9.35
N ARG A 326 -26.55 -22.63 9.48
CA ARG A 326 -26.44 -23.56 8.35
C ARG A 326 -27.58 -23.38 7.35
N VAL A 327 -28.82 -23.31 7.83
CA VAL A 327 -30.00 -23.03 7.00
C VAL A 327 -29.87 -21.68 6.28
N ASN A 328 -29.45 -20.62 6.99
CA ASN A 328 -29.26 -19.31 6.36
C ASN A 328 -28.16 -19.33 5.29
N LEU A 329 -27.04 -20.01 5.53
CA LEU A 329 -25.96 -20.15 4.55
C LEU A 329 -26.47 -20.91 3.32
N ARG A 330 -27.14 -22.04 3.53
CA ARG A 330 -27.75 -22.84 2.46
C ARG A 330 -28.70 -22.01 1.61
N ASP A 331 -29.69 -21.39 2.24
CA ASP A 331 -30.76 -20.69 1.53
C ASP A 331 -30.22 -19.48 0.74
N ARG A 332 -29.14 -18.86 1.19
CA ARG A 332 -28.55 -17.67 0.54
C ARG A 332 -27.51 -18.00 -0.53
N LEU A 333 -26.71 -19.05 -0.33
CA LEU A 333 -25.71 -19.49 -1.31
C LEU A 333 -26.29 -20.41 -2.39
N GLN A 334 -27.54 -20.86 -2.24
CA GLN A 334 -28.12 -21.87 -3.12
C GLN A 334 -28.08 -21.50 -4.60
N ASP A 335 -28.54 -20.30 -4.92
CA ASP A 335 -28.64 -19.88 -6.32
C ASP A 335 -27.24 -19.69 -6.92
N TYR A 336 -26.30 -19.14 -6.16
CA TYR A 336 -24.89 -19.01 -6.55
C TYR A 336 -24.26 -20.37 -6.84
N LEU A 337 -24.37 -21.34 -5.92
CA LEU A 337 -23.80 -22.67 -6.08
C LEU A 337 -24.40 -23.44 -7.27
N LYS A 338 -25.71 -23.31 -7.50
CA LYS A 338 -26.38 -23.91 -8.68
C LYS A 338 -25.91 -23.26 -9.98
N GLN A 339 -25.77 -21.94 -10.01
CA GLN A 339 -25.31 -21.20 -11.19
C GLN A 339 -23.86 -21.54 -11.55
N GLU A 340 -22.97 -21.58 -10.55
CA GLU A 340 -21.57 -21.99 -10.72
C GLU A 340 -21.49 -23.43 -11.26
N TYR A 341 -22.22 -24.35 -10.64
CA TYR A 341 -22.27 -25.75 -11.08
C TYR A 341 -22.82 -25.91 -12.52
N ALA A 342 -23.87 -25.18 -12.89
CA ALA A 342 -24.41 -25.20 -14.25
C ALA A 342 -23.42 -24.64 -15.28
N SER A 343 -22.76 -23.53 -14.96
CA SER A 343 -21.73 -22.92 -15.80
C SER A 343 -20.57 -23.89 -16.07
N MET A 344 -20.17 -24.69 -15.07
CA MET A 344 -19.14 -25.72 -15.21
C MET A 344 -19.56 -26.88 -16.12
N LEU A 345 -20.82 -27.30 -16.06
CA LEU A 345 -21.36 -28.37 -16.94
C LEU A 345 -21.43 -27.93 -18.40
N GLU A 346 -21.77 -26.66 -18.65
CA GLU A 346 -21.82 -26.08 -19.99
C GLU A 346 -20.42 -25.89 -20.61
N ALA A 347 -19.40 -25.63 -19.78
CA ALA A 347 -18.02 -25.49 -20.25
C ALA A 347 -17.43 -26.79 -20.84
N GLY A 348 -17.97 -27.96 -20.47
CA GLY A 348 -17.64 -29.27 -21.02
C GLY A 348 -16.21 -29.77 -20.72
N PRO A 349 -15.99 -31.10 -20.61
CA PRO A 349 -14.66 -31.65 -20.34
C PRO A 349 -13.70 -31.65 -21.55
N GLY A 350 -13.98 -30.83 -22.58
CA GLY A 350 -13.31 -30.88 -23.88
C GLY A 350 -13.19 -29.54 -24.61
N GLY A 351 -13.35 -28.41 -23.92
CA GLY A 351 -12.86 -27.14 -24.46
C GLY A 351 -11.34 -27.19 -24.49
N GLU A 352 -10.76 -27.28 -25.69
CA GLU A 352 -9.32 -27.14 -25.95
C GLU A 352 -8.87 -25.72 -25.54
N ALA A 353 -8.75 -25.47 -24.24
CA ALA A 353 -7.93 -24.40 -23.71
C ALA A 353 -6.49 -24.93 -23.69
N GLU A 354 -5.87 -24.95 -24.88
CA GLU A 354 -4.42 -24.98 -24.96
C GLU A 354 -3.92 -23.78 -24.12
N ASP A 355 -3.19 -24.08 -23.04
CA ASP A 355 -2.47 -23.16 -22.14
C ASP A 355 -3.21 -22.57 -20.92
N SER A 356 -4.33 -23.13 -20.46
CA SER A 356 -4.93 -22.76 -19.15
C SER A 356 -4.82 -23.90 -18.14
N ASP A 357 -4.24 -23.61 -16.97
CA ASP A 357 -4.01 -24.52 -15.84
C ASP A 357 -5.27 -25.31 -15.44
N GLY A 358 -5.42 -26.52 -15.99
CA GLY A 358 -6.56 -27.41 -15.73
C GLY A 358 -6.68 -27.94 -14.30
N ASP A 359 -5.80 -27.52 -13.40
CA ASP A 359 -5.80 -27.86 -11.97
C ASP A 359 -6.78 -26.96 -11.19
N ASP A 360 -6.82 -25.66 -11.51
CA ASP A 360 -7.64 -24.67 -10.79
C ASP A 360 -9.14 -24.89 -11.00
N ASN A 361 -9.54 -25.27 -12.21
CA ASN A 361 -10.95 -25.50 -12.52
C ASN A 361 -11.50 -26.76 -11.81
N ARG A 362 -10.67 -27.80 -11.66
CA ARG A 362 -11.05 -29.01 -10.90
C ARG A 362 -11.14 -28.72 -9.41
N SER A 363 -10.17 -27.97 -8.87
CA SER A 363 -10.19 -27.51 -7.48
C SER A 363 -11.46 -26.71 -7.15
N TRP A 364 -11.89 -25.82 -8.05
CA TRP A 364 -13.13 -25.04 -7.84
C TRP A 364 -14.41 -25.89 -7.91
N ILE A 365 -14.50 -26.86 -8.83
CA ILE A 365 -15.62 -27.82 -8.88
C ILE A 365 -15.75 -28.58 -7.56
N ASP A 366 -14.62 -29.08 -7.03
CA ASP A 366 -14.59 -29.82 -5.78
C ASP A 366 -15.02 -28.93 -4.60
N ALA A 367 -14.62 -27.66 -4.58
CA ALA A 367 -15.02 -26.70 -3.55
C ALA A 367 -16.54 -26.43 -3.56
N VAL A 368 -17.14 -26.26 -4.75
CA VAL A 368 -18.60 -26.07 -4.92
C VAL A 368 -19.36 -27.32 -4.45
N HIS A 369 -18.93 -28.51 -4.85
CA HIS A 369 -19.54 -29.77 -4.42
C HIS A 369 -19.43 -29.99 -2.91
N GLU A 370 -18.25 -29.76 -2.35
CA GLU A 370 -17.98 -29.95 -0.94
C GLU A 370 -18.81 -29.00 -0.09
N THR A 371 -18.89 -27.71 -0.48
CA THR A 371 -19.74 -26.73 0.22
C THR A 371 -21.21 -27.10 0.14
N ALA A 372 -21.72 -27.49 -1.03
CA ALA A 372 -23.09 -27.94 -1.19
C ALA A 372 -23.40 -29.18 -0.34
N ARG A 373 -22.49 -30.14 -0.28
CA ARG A 373 -22.58 -31.33 0.57
C ARG A 373 -22.65 -30.97 2.05
N GLN A 374 -21.78 -30.07 2.52
CA GLN A 374 -21.78 -29.59 3.91
C GLN A 374 -23.10 -28.87 4.27
N LEU A 375 -23.71 -28.15 3.33
CA LEU A 375 -24.98 -27.46 3.51
C LEU A 375 -26.22 -28.36 3.30
N GLY A 376 -26.01 -29.65 3.00
CA GLY A 376 -27.10 -30.62 2.78
C GLY A 376 -27.90 -30.36 1.51
N MET A 377 -27.25 -29.84 0.47
CA MET A 377 -27.86 -29.48 -0.80
C MET A 377 -27.65 -30.56 -1.87
N LYS A 378 -28.63 -30.70 -2.75
CA LYS A 378 -28.49 -31.41 -4.03
C LYS A 378 -28.30 -30.37 -5.15
N LEU A 379 -27.17 -30.42 -5.86
CA LEU A 379 -26.87 -29.52 -6.98
C LEU A 379 -27.46 -30.02 -8.30
N GLN A 380 -27.64 -31.33 -8.45
CA GLN A 380 -28.39 -31.91 -9.56
C GLN A 380 -29.87 -32.02 -9.15
N GLU A 381 -30.76 -31.55 -10.01
CA GLU A 381 -32.14 -32.06 -10.03
C GLU A 381 -32.02 -33.50 -10.51
N GLU A 382 -32.08 -34.47 -9.59
CA GLU A 382 -32.35 -35.86 -9.97
C GLU A 382 -33.63 -35.81 -10.81
N PRO A 383 -33.62 -36.32 -12.06
CA PRO A 383 -34.85 -36.37 -12.84
C PRO A 383 -35.88 -37.09 -11.99
N GLU A 384 -37.01 -36.42 -11.71
CA GLU A 384 -38.11 -37.04 -10.99
C GLU A 384 -38.38 -38.38 -11.69
N GLU A 385 -38.14 -39.48 -10.97
CA GLU A 385 -38.49 -40.80 -11.46
C GLU A 385 -40.01 -40.75 -11.71
N ASP A 386 -40.37 -40.56 -12.97
CA ASP A 386 -41.73 -40.61 -13.49
C ASP A 386 -42.29 -41.94 -12.98
N GLU A 387 -43.13 -41.88 -11.94
CA GLU A 387 -43.86 -43.03 -11.42
C GLU A 387 -44.66 -43.60 -12.59
N SER A 388 -44.08 -44.62 -13.22
CA SER A 388 -44.67 -45.30 -14.36
C SER A 388 -46.01 -45.89 -13.88
N PRO A 389 -47.15 -45.48 -14.47
CA PRO A 389 -48.44 -46.02 -14.09
C PRO A 389 -48.61 -47.37 -14.75
N ASP A 390 -47.95 -48.40 -14.24
CA ASP A 390 -48.10 -49.77 -14.71
C ASP A 390 -48.26 -50.70 -13.51
N ASP A 391 -49.50 -50.75 -13.00
CA ASP A 391 -50.06 -51.97 -12.39
C ASP A 391 -51.59 -51.81 -12.21
N ALA A 392 -52.32 -51.89 -13.32
CA ALA A 392 -53.77 -52.11 -13.30
C ALA A 392 -54.22 -53.03 -14.44
N GLN A 393 -53.60 -54.21 -14.58
CA GLN A 393 -54.19 -55.35 -15.27
C GLN A 393 -53.83 -56.65 -14.55
N ASN A 394 -54.76 -57.21 -13.77
CA ASN A 394 -55.24 -58.59 -13.94
C ASN A 394 -56.17 -59.00 -12.78
N GLY A 395 -57.39 -59.38 -13.12
CA GLY A 395 -58.34 -59.94 -12.16
C GLY A 395 -59.75 -60.11 -12.73
N ALA A 396 -59.86 -60.79 -13.87
CA ALA A 396 -61.12 -61.38 -14.32
C ALA A 396 -60.97 -62.91 -14.27
N GLU A 397 -61.60 -63.52 -13.25
CA GLU A 397 -62.13 -64.89 -13.28
C GLU A 397 -63.57 -64.86 -12.77
#